data_AF-A0A0D2L7R1-F1
#
_entry.id   AF-A0A0D2L7R1-F1
#
_cell.length_a   1.000
_cell.length_b   1.000
_cell.length_c   1.000
_cell.angle_alpha   90.00
_cell.angle_beta   90.00
_cell.angle_gamma   90.00
#
_symmetry.space_group_name_H-M   'P 1'
#
loop_
_entity.id
_entity.type
_entity.pdbx_description
1 polymer ?
#
loop_
_entity_poly.entity_id
_entity_poly.type
_entity_poly.pdbx_seq_one_letter_code
_entity_poly.pdbx_strand_id
1 'polypeptide(L)'
;MLLRDFIHESLYHPVLGYFSRARPPLARLPEPIQFGQLVGQTEYRLKLQQLHKQLEVDWLTPAEVFRPWFGRSIAKYLLEERRHTWGAREPLLIVEIGGGTGSLAASVLDFIAEADPVVYSSTTYACLEISQRLSELQRQTVAGDAGHGAAFLPLNADGGQAAAWEALARALPPQHAAGL
;
A
#
# COMPACT_ATOMS: atom_id res chain seq x y z
N MET A 1 28.64 -12.68 10.32
CA MET A 1 27.31 -12.22 9.89
C MET A 1 27.06 -10.85 10.50
N LEU A 2 26.78 -9.83 9.68
CA LEU A 2 26.42 -8.52 10.21
C LEU A 2 24.97 -8.55 10.71
N LEU A 3 24.61 -7.66 11.64
CA LEU A 3 23.24 -7.57 12.15
C LEU A 3 22.22 -7.35 11.03
N ARG A 4 22.56 -6.53 10.02
CA ARG A 4 21.70 -6.28 8.85
C ARG A 4 21.42 -7.56 8.06
N ASP A 5 22.43 -8.42 7.88
CA ASP A 5 22.30 -9.67 7.14
C ASP A 5 21.42 -10.63 7.94
N PHE A 6 21.62 -10.70 9.26
CA PHE A 6 20.77 -11.48 10.16
C PHE A 6 19.30 -11.05 10.13
N ILE A 7 19.02 -9.74 10.16
CA ILE A 7 17.65 -9.20 10.07
C ILE A 7 17.04 -9.55 8.71
N HIS A 8 17.78 -9.34 7.62
CA HIS A 8 17.32 -9.65 6.27
C HIS A 8 16.95 -11.13 6.13
N GLU A 9 17.84 -12.03 6.54
CA GLU A 9 17.57 -13.48 6.53
C GLU A 9 16.39 -13.86 7.42
N SER A 10 16.28 -13.26 8.61
CA SER A 10 15.16 -13.54 9.53
C SER A 10 13.80 -13.13 8.95
N LEU A 11 13.76 -12.09 8.12
CA LEU A 11 12.53 -11.58 7.53
C LEU A 11 12.19 -12.25 6.20
N TYR A 12 13.18 -12.48 5.34
CA TYR A 12 12.98 -12.76 3.92
C TYR A 12 13.64 -14.02 3.40
N HIS A 13 14.30 -14.83 4.25
CA HIS A 13 14.80 -16.14 3.81
C HIS A 13 13.67 -16.93 3.14
N PRO A 14 13.87 -17.54 1.95
CA PRO A 14 12.79 -18.13 1.14
C PRO A 14 11.93 -19.18 1.86
N VAL A 15 12.52 -19.90 2.81
CA VAL A 15 11.85 -20.94 3.61
C VAL A 15 11.56 -20.51 5.05
N LEU A 16 12.54 -19.97 5.77
CA LEU A 16 12.46 -19.68 7.20
C LEU A 16 12.06 -18.24 7.55
N GLY A 17 12.05 -17.34 6.55
CA GLY A 17 11.78 -15.93 6.74
C GLY A 17 10.37 -15.68 7.27
N TYR A 18 10.23 -14.67 8.12
CA TYR A 18 8.95 -14.25 8.69
C TYR A 18 7.86 -14.03 7.63
N PHE A 19 8.19 -13.39 6.50
CA PHE A 19 7.24 -13.11 5.41
C PHE A 19 7.08 -14.26 4.41
N SER A 20 7.92 -15.29 4.49
CA SER A 20 7.88 -16.48 3.62
C SER A 20 7.00 -17.60 4.17
N ARG A 21 6.43 -17.43 5.38
CA ARG A 21 5.59 -18.43 6.04
C ARG A 21 4.31 -18.70 5.24
N ALA A 22 3.82 -19.95 5.35
CA ALA A 22 2.58 -20.37 4.70
C ALA A 22 1.36 -19.55 5.14
N ARG A 23 1.32 -19.15 6.41
CA ARG A 23 0.35 -18.17 6.92
C ARG A 23 0.96 -16.77 6.84
N PRO A 24 0.33 -15.82 6.14
CA PRO A 24 0.88 -14.49 5.97
C PRO A 24 0.72 -13.71 7.29
N PRO A 25 1.71 -12.90 7.68
CA PRO A 25 1.62 -12.14 8.92
C PRO A 25 0.64 -10.96 8.86
N LEU A 26 0.20 -10.59 7.65
CA LEU A 26 -0.82 -9.57 7.39
C LEU A 26 -1.99 -10.20 6.64
N ALA A 27 -3.18 -9.68 6.88
CA ALA A 27 -4.35 -9.96 6.05
C ALA A 27 -5.17 -8.71 5.82
N ARG A 28 -5.94 -8.75 4.74
CA ARG A 28 -6.95 -7.76 4.43
C ARG A 28 -8.20 -8.06 5.25
N LEU A 29 -8.77 -7.05 5.90
CA LEU A 29 -10.09 -7.21 6.52
C LEU A 29 -11.14 -7.49 5.42
N PRO A 30 -12.05 -8.46 5.59
CA PRO A 30 -13.12 -8.70 4.62
C PRO A 30 -14.00 -7.46 4.43
N GLU A 31 -14.31 -6.78 5.53
CA GLU A 31 -15.08 -5.54 5.55
C GLU A 31 -14.41 -4.50 6.47
N PRO A 32 -14.52 -3.21 6.15
CA PRO A 32 -14.12 -2.13 7.05
C PRO A 32 -14.81 -2.20 8.42
N ILE A 33 -14.11 -1.78 9.47
CA ILE A 33 -14.72 -1.65 10.79
C ILE A 33 -15.77 -0.53 10.75
N GLN A 34 -17.00 -0.85 11.14
CA GLN A 34 -18.10 0.11 11.26
C GLN A 34 -17.97 0.91 12.56
N PHE A 35 -17.08 1.90 12.60
CA PHE A 35 -16.80 2.68 13.83
C PHE A 35 -18.04 3.34 14.43
N GLY A 36 -19.01 3.76 13.61
CA GLY A 36 -20.27 4.35 14.08
C GLY A 36 -21.17 3.40 14.89
N GLN A 37 -20.88 2.09 14.85
CA GLN A 37 -21.58 1.07 15.64
C GLN A 37 -20.87 0.75 16.96
N LEU A 38 -19.72 1.38 17.22
CA LEU A 38 -18.93 1.15 18.44
C LEU A 38 -19.17 2.28 19.44
N VAL A 39 -19.46 1.94 20.69
CA VAL A 39 -19.72 2.90 21.77
C VAL A 39 -18.44 3.63 22.21
N GLY A 40 -17.27 3.03 22.00
CA GLY A 40 -16.00 3.66 22.34
C GLY A 40 -14.80 2.71 22.31
N GLN A 41 -13.73 3.10 23.00
CA GLN A 41 -12.44 2.42 22.96
C GLN A 41 -12.52 0.94 23.38
N THR A 42 -13.35 0.61 24.37
CA THR A 42 -13.49 -0.77 24.87
C THR A 42 -14.02 -1.70 23.80
N GLU A 43 -15.12 -1.35 23.13
CA GLU A 43 -15.70 -2.18 22.06
C GLU A 43 -14.78 -2.25 20.85
N TYR A 44 -14.10 -1.16 20.50
CA TYR A 44 -13.06 -1.17 19.47
C TYR A 44 -11.95 -2.17 19.78
N ARG A 45 -11.43 -2.19 21.01
CA ARG A 45 -10.39 -3.16 21.42
C ARG A 45 -10.88 -4.59 21.38
N LEU A 46 -12.11 -4.85 21.81
CA LEU A 46 -12.72 -6.19 21.74
C LEU A 46 -12.90 -6.63 20.28
N LYS A 47 -13.38 -5.75 19.41
CA LYS A 47 -13.52 -6.00 17.98
C LYS A 47 -12.18 -6.30 17.33
N LEU A 48 -11.15 -5.51 17.61
CA LEU A 48 -9.79 -5.79 17.11
C LEU A 48 -9.25 -7.12 17.61
N GLN A 49 -9.41 -7.44 18.90
CA GLN A 49 -8.96 -8.72 19.44
C GLN A 49 -9.67 -9.90 18.75
N GLN A 50 -10.97 -9.77 18.48
CA GLN A 50 -11.73 -10.76 17.73
C GLN A 50 -11.19 -10.92 16.31
N LEU A 51 -10.93 -9.82 15.60
CA LEU A 51 -10.40 -9.85 14.24
C LEU A 51 -9.02 -10.52 14.16
N HIS A 52 -8.11 -10.23 15.09
CA HIS A 52 -6.80 -10.90 15.15
C HIS A 52 -6.94 -12.42 15.34
N LYS A 53 -7.85 -12.85 16.24
CA LYS A 53 -8.12 -14.27 16.46
C LYS A 53 -8.75 -14.95 15.24
N GLN A 54 -9.68 -14.27 14.56
CA GLN A 54 -10.39 -14.81 13.40
C GLN A 54 -9.50 -14.95 12.17
N LEU A 55 -8.63 -13.97 11.93
CA LEU A 55 -7.76 -13.93 10.75
C LEU A 55 -6.44 -14.67 10.98
N GLU A 56 -6.11 -15.02 12.23
CA GLU A 56 -4.83 -15.63 12.62
C GLU A 56 -3.62 -14.83 12.10
N VAL A 57 -3.70 -13.49 12.20
CA VAL A 57 -2.65 -12.57 11.74
C VAL A 57 -1.85 -11.99 12.89
N ASP A 58 -0.60 -11.65 12.60
CA ASP A 58 0.29 -10.95 13.52
C ASP A 58 -0.02 -9.44 13.53
N TRP A 59 -0.45 -8.88 12.38
CA TRP A 59 -0.64 -7.44 12.23
C TRP A 59 -1.96 -7.09 11.54
N LEU A 60 -2.69 -6.15 12.16
CA LEU A 60 -3.68 -5.30 11.49
C LEU A 60 -3.17 -3.87 11.47
N THR A 61 -2.74 -3.41 10.28
CA THR A 61 -2.13 -2.09 10.11
C THR A 61 -3.20 -0.99 10.12
N PRO A 62 -2.83 0.29 10.33
CA PRO A 62 -3.78 1.40 10.20
C PRO A 62 -4.49 1.45 8.85
N ALA A 63 -3.81 1.07 7.76
CA ALA A 63 -4.39 1.00 6.41
C ALA A 63 -5.53 -0.03 6.30
N GLU A 64 -5.52 -1.06 7.14
CA GLU A 64 -6.61 -2.03 7.26
C GLU A 64 -7.67 -1.59 8.27
N VAL A 65 -7.24 -1.29 9.50
CA VAL A 65 -8.14 -1.01 10.64
C VAL A 65 -9.02 0.21 10.38
N PHE A 66 -8.45 1.26 9.77
CA PHE A 66 -9.14 2.51 9.51
C PHE A 66 -9.54 2.68 8.04
N ARG A 67 -9.63 1.58 7.27
CA ARG A 67 -10.04 1.64 5.87
C ARG A 67 -11.47 2.22 5.74
N PRO A 68 -11.76 3.07 4.74
CA PRO A 68 -10.82 3.68 3.78
C PRO A 68 -10.16 4.97 4.31
N TRP A 69 -10.61 5.48 5.45
CA TRP A 69 -10.31 6.83 5.95
C TRP A 69 -8.84 7.14 6.14
N PHE A 70 -8.02 6.18 6.57
CA PHE A 70 -6.57 6.39 6.68
C PHE A 70 -5.95 6.73 5.31
N GLY A 71 -6.23 5.94 4.27
CA GLY A 71 -5.75 6.24 2.92
C GLY A 71 -6.33 7.53 2.34
N ARG A 72 -7.63 7.77 2.55
CA ARG A 72 -8.28 9.02 2.09
C ARG A 72 -7.66 10.26 2.73
N SER A 73 -7.27 10.20 4.02
CA SER A 73 -6.60 11.32 4.68
C SER A 73 -5.23 11.63 4.08
N ILE A 74 -4.46 10.59 3.73
CA ILE A 74 -3.17 10.74 3.04
C ILE A 74 -3.40 11.35 1.66
N ALA A 75 -4.35 10.81 0.88
CA ALA A 75 -4.69 11.31 -0.45
C ALA A 75 -5.12 12.79 -0.43
N LYS A 76 -5.96 13.17 0.55
CA LYS A 76 -6.36 14.57 0.73
C LYS A 76 -5.18 15.48 0.99
N TYR A 77 -4.27 15.08 1.89
CA TYR A 77 -3.04 15.83 2.14
C TYR A 77 -2.20 15.99 0.87
N LEU A 78 -1.98 14.90 0.11
CA LEU A 78 -1.22 14.93 -1.14
C LEU A 78 -1.81 15.89 -2.18
N LEU A 79 -3.14 15.90 -2.35
CA LEU A 79 -3.80 16.80 -3.28
C LEU A 79 -3.71 18.26 -2.84
N GLU A 80 -3.86 18.56 -1.55
CA GLU A 80 -3.73 19.93 -1.04
C GLU A 80 -2.29 20.45 -1.16
N GLU A 81 -1.29 19.64 -0.79
CA GLU A 81 0.13 20.02 -0.97
C GLU A 81 0.45 20.29 -2.45
N ARG A 82 -0.01 19.43 -3.36
CA ARG A 82 0.18 19.60 -4.80
C ARG A 82 -0.42 20.93 -5.29
N ARG A 83 -1.62 21.29 -4.84
CA ARG A 83 -2.29 22.54 -5.23
C ARG A 83 -1.50 23.78 -4.86
N HIS A 84 -0.68 23.71 -3.82
CA HIS A 84 0.13 24.84 -3.34
C HIS A 84 1.53 24.89 -3.94
N THR A 85 2.10 23.75 -4.32
CA THR A 85 3.53 23.64 -4.61
C THR A 85 3.86 23.25 -6.05
N TRP A 86 2.93 22.62 -6.78
CA TRP A 86 3.21 22.01 -8.09
C TRP A 86 2.52 22.76 -9.24
N GLY A 87 3.08 22.65 -10.44
CA GLY A 87 2.44 23.11 -11.66
C GLY A 87 1.13 22.36 -11.94
N ALA A 88 0.13 23.07 -12.47
CA ALA A 88 -1.21 22.50 -12.70
C ALA A 88 -1.21 21.20 -13.53
N ARG A 89 -0.22 21.01 -14.42
CA ARG A 89 -0.11 19.87 -15.35
C ARG A 89 0.91 18.80 -14.94
N GLU A 90 1.55 18.93 -13.78
CA GLU A 90 2.54 17.95 -13.34
C GLU A 90 1.86 16.63 -12.93
N PRO A 91 2.26 15.48 -13.49
CA PRO A 91 1.68 14.19 -13.15
C PRO A 91 2.04 13.79 -11.72
N LEU A 92 1.15 13.05 -11.06
CA LEU A 92 1.34 12.63 -9.67
C LEU A 92 1.95 11.23 -9.61
N LEU A 93 3.21 11.14 -9.18
CA LEU A 93 3.84 9.86 -8.83
C LEU A 93 3.81 9.67 -7.31
N ILE A 94 3.20 8.58 -6.86
CA ILE A 94 3.23 8.14 -5.46
C ILE A 94 4.05 6.85 -5.42
N VAL A 95 5.08 6.79 -4.58
CA VAL A 95 5.89 5.59 -4.39
C VAL A 95 5.71 5.08 -2.96
N GLU A 96 5.20 3.86 -2.82
CA GLU A 96 5.06 3.14 -1.55
C GLU A 96 6.09 2.00 -1.49
N ILE A 97 6.81 1.89 -0.37
CA ILE A 97 7.72 0.77 -0.10
C ILE A 97 7.02 -0.14 0.92
N GLY A 98 6.83 -1.41 0.56
CA GLY A 98 6.15 -2.39 1.40
C GLY A 98 4.65 -2.13 1.53
N GLY A 99 3.93 -2.05 0.41
CA GLY A 99 2.49 -1.73 0.39
C GLY A 99 1.55 -2.77 0.99
N GLY A 100 2.09 -3.84 1.60
CA GLY A 100 1.34 -4.82 2.36
C GLY A 100 0.25 -5.47 1.50
N THR A 101 -1.00 -5.33 1.92
CA THR A 101 -2.18 -5.89 1.24
C THR A 101 -2.65 -5.06 0.05
N GLY A 102 -2.12 -3.85 -0.17
CA GLY A 102 -2.59 -2.91 -1.19
C GLY A 102 -3.79 -2.05 -0.77
N SER A 103 -4.31 -2.20 0.46
CA SER A 103 -5.45 -1.40 0.94
C SER A 103 -5.18 0.10 1.00
N LEU A 104 -3.94 0.50 1.30
CA LEU A 104 -3.57 1.91 1.29
C LEU A 104 -3.65 2.48 -0.13
N ALA A 105 -2.96 1.84 -1.08
CA ALA A 105 -2.98 2.20 -2.49
C ALA A 105 -4.40 2.29 -3.05
N ALA A 106 -5.24 1.29 -2.80
CA ALA A 106 -6.64 1.31 -3.22
C ALA A 106 -7.40 2.53 -2.65
N SER A 107 -7.33 2.74 -1.33
CA SER A 107 -8.05 3.84 -0.68
C SER A 107 -7.57 5.23 -1.12
N VAL A 108 -6.27 5.36 -1.44
CA VAL A 108 -5.69 6.60 -1.96
C VAL A 108 -6.17 6.85 -3.39
N LEU A 109 -6.10 5.84 -4.25
CA LEU A 109 -6.51 5.96 -5.65
C LEU A 109 -8.02 6.19 -5.79
N ASP A 110 -8.85 5.54 -4.97
CA ASP A 110 -10.30 5.80 -4.88
C ASP A 110 -10.56 7.28 -4.60
N PHE A 111 -9.89 7.84 -3.59
CA PHE A 111 -10.08 9.23 -3.21
C PHE A 111 -9.65 10.21 -4.31
N ILE A 112 -8.48 9.98 -4.92
CA ILE A 112 -7.98 10.86 -5.99
C ILE A 112 -8.92 10.79 -7.19
N ALA A 113 -9.38 9.60 -7.58
CA ALA A 113 -10.31 9.42 -8.69
C ALA A 113 -11.64 10.16 -8.46
N GLU A 114 -12.16 10.15 -7.23
CA GLU A 114 -13.38 10.88 -6.88
C GLU A 114 -13.17 12.40 -6.77
N ALA A 115 -12.07 12.83 -6.13
CA ALA A 115 -11.85 14.23 -5.78
C ALA A 115 -11.31 15.07 -6.95
N ASP A 116 -10.42 14.49 -7.76
CA ASP A 116 -9.81 15.16 -8.91
C ASP A 116 -9.51 14.15 -10.04
N PRO A 117 -10.51 13.87 -10.89
CA PRO A 117 -10.34 12.96 -12.03
C PRO A 117 -9.25 13.39 -13.01
N VAL A 118 -8.95 14.69 -13.09
CA VAL A 118 -7.92 15.22 -13.99
C VAL A 118 -6.54 14.84 -13.46
N VAL A 119 -6.27 15.08 -12.17
CA VAL A 119 -5.02 14.61 -11.54
C VAL A 119 -4.94 13.09 -11.62
N TYR A 120 -6.01 12.37 -11.26
CA TYR A 120 -6.06 10.90 -11.32
C TYR A 120 -5.67 10.34 -12.69
N SER A 121 -6.11 10.97 -13.79
CA SER A 121 -5.76 10.54 -15.16
C SER A 121 -4.27 10.52 -15.46
N SER A 122 -3.48 11.25 -14.67
CA SER A 122 -2.03 11.35 -14.77
C SER A 122 -1.29 10.76 -13.55
N THR A 123 -2.02 10.11 -12.65
CA THR A 123 -1.47 9.51 -11.43
C THR A 123 -0.84 8.14 -11.72
N THR A 124 0.30 7.87 -11.10
CA THR A 124 0.87 6.53 -10.98
C THR A 124 1.18 6.27 -9.52
N TYR A 125 0.63 5.19 -8.99
CA TYR A 125 0.92 4.67 -7.66
C TYR A 125 1.82 3.45 -7.82
N ALA A 126 3.12 3.63 -7.60
CA ALA A 126 4.11 2.57 -7.67
C ALA A 126 4.32 1.93 -6.30
N CYS A 127 4.41 0.60 -6.25
CA CYS A 127 4.67 -0.13 -5.03
C CYS A 127 5.89 -1.05 -5.20
N LEU A 128 6.93 -0.82 -4.38
CA LEU A 128 8.08 -1.71 -4.26
C LEU A 128 7.81 -2.71 -3.14
N GLU A 129 7.62 -3.98 -3.49
CA GLU A 129 7.30 -5.05 -2.55
C GLU A 129 8.21 -6.25 -2.74
N ILE A 130 9.01 -6.61 -1.75
CA ILE A 130 9.95 -7.74 -1.83
C ILE A 130 9.24 -9.09 -1.79
N SER A 131 8.11 -9.20 -1.09
CA SER A 131 7.35 -10.45 -0.99
C SER A 131 6.52 -10.69 -2.25
N GLN A 132 6.82 -11.76 -2.99
CA GLN A 132 6.05 -12.14 -4.18
C GLN A 132 4.56 -12.28 -3.87
N ARG A 133 4.24 -12.92 -2.74
CA ARG A 133 2.87 -13.14 -2.27
C ARG A 133 2.13 -11.81 -2.02
N LEU A 134 2.75 -10.87 -1.31
CA LEU A 134 2.12 -9.57 -1.05
C LEU A 134 2.00 -8.76 -2.35
N SER A 135 2.99 -8.84 -3.24
CA SER A 135 2.92 -8.21 -4.55
C SER A 135 1.74 -8.72 -5.40
N GLU A 136 1.45 -10.03 -5.35
CA GLU A 136 0.27 -10.62 -6.00
C GLU A 136 -1.04 -10.18 -5.34
N LEU A 137 -1.09 -10.14 -4.00
CA LEU A 137 -2.26 -9.65 -3.27
C LEU A 137 -2.54 -8.16 -3.56
N GLN A 138 -1.51 -7.34 -3.71
CA GLN A 138 -1.64 -5.93 -4.11
C GLN A 138 -2.24 -5.81 -5.51
N ARG A 139 -1.78 -6.63 -6.47
CA ARG A 139 -2.39 -6.69 -7.82
C ARG A 139 -3.87 -7.03 -7.74
N GLN A 140 -4.24 -8.05 -6.97
CA GLN A 140 -5.64 -8.42 -6.80
C GLN A 140 -6.45 -7.29 -6.15
N THR A 141 -5.97 -6.73 -5.05
CA THR A 141 -6.71 -5.71 -4.29
C THR A 141 -6.85 -4.41 -5.07
N VAL A 142 -5.78 -3.92 -5.69
CA VAL A 142 -5.76 -2.60 -6.32
C VAL A 142 -6.26 -2.65 -7.77
N ALA A 143 -5.78 -3.61 -8.57
CA ALA A 143 -6.16 -3.71 -9.97
C ALA A 143 -7.45 -4.51 -10.17
N GLY A 144 -7.66 -5.58 -9.40
CA GLY A 144 -8.85 -6.42 -9.49
C GLY A 144 -10.05 -5.81 -8.76
N ASP A 145 -9.99 -5.75 -7.44
CA ASP A 145 -11.14 -5.38 -6.61
C ASP A 145 -11.48 -3.89 -6.69
N ALA A 146 -10.47 -3.01 -6.65
CA ALA A 146 -10.65 -1.55 -6.70
C ALA A 146 -10.63 -0.98 -8.14
N GLY A 147 -10.24 -1.77 -9.15
CA GLY A 147 -10.30 -1.35 -10.56
C GLY A 147 -9.24 -0.32 -10.98
N HIS A 148 -8.17 -0.11 -10.20
CA HIS A 148 -7.13 0.89 -10.47
C HIS A 148 -5.92 0.35 -11.25
N GLY A 149 -6.09 -0.70 -12.06
CA GLY A 149 -4.97 -1.35 -12.76
C GLY A 149 -4.15 -0.42 -13.67
N ALA A 150 -4.78 0.59 -14.28
CA ALA A 150 -4.09 1.55 -15.13
C ALA A 150 -3.25 2.59 -14.34
N ALA A 151 -3.59 2.82 -13.08
CA ALA A 151 -2.89 3.78 -12.21
C ALA A 151 -1.91 3.10 -11.24
N PHE A 152 -1.88 1.76 -11.18
CA PHE A 152 -1.09 1.01 -10.21
C PHE A 152 0.09 0.29 -10.87
N LEU A 153 1.30 0.54 -10.37
CA LEU A 153 2.55 -0.05 -10.84
C LEU A 153 3.20 -0.91 -9.73
N PRO A 154 2.87 -2.21 -9.63
CA PRO A 154 3.50 -3.11 -8.67
C PRO A 154 4.85 -3.62 -9.20
N LEU A 155 5.89 -3.48 -8.40
CA LEU A 155 7.22 -4.06 -8.65
C LEU A 155 7.57 -5.02 -7.52
N ASN A 156 7.81 -6.29 -7.86
CA ASN A 156 8.34 -7.24 -6.90
C ASN A 156 9.86 -7.06 -6.77
N ALA A 157 10.29 -6.17 -5.87
CA ALA A 157 11.69 -5.79 -5.70
C ALA A 157 11.97 -5.30 -4.27
N ASP A 158 13.21 -5.49 -3.81
CA ASP A 158 13.68 -5.01 -2.53
C ASP A 158 14.03 -3.51 -2.61
N GLY A 159 13.24 -2.65 -1.95
CA GLY A 159 13.49 -1.21 -1.89
C GLY A 159 14.82 -0.82 -1.21
N GLY A 160 15.48 -1.74 -0.52
CA GLY A 160 16.85 -1.58 -0.01
C GLY A 160 17.94 -1.71 -1.08
N GLN A 161 17.61 -2.16 -2.30
CA GLN A 161 18.57 -2.36 -3.39
C GLN A 161 18.44 -1.27 -4.46
N ALA A 162 19.57 -0.71 -4.90
CA ALA A 162 19.61 0.29 -5.97
C ALA A 162 18.93 -0.20 -7.27
N ALA A 163 19.09 -1.50 -7.58
CA ALA A 163 18.46 -2.12 -8.75
C ALA A 163 16.93 -2.04 -8.75
N ALA A 164 16.27 -2.01 -7.59
CA ALA A 164 14.82 -1.84 -7.50
C ALA A 164 14.38 -0.45 -7.96
N TRP A 165 15.14 0.58 -7.63
CA TRP A 165 14.89 1.97 -8.02
C TRP A 165 15.18 2.20 -9.51
N GLU A 166 16.22 1.57 -10.05
CA GLU A 166 16.46 1.56 -11.50
C GLU A 166 15.33 0.85 -12.26
N ALA A 167 14.83 -0.27 -11.73
CA ALA A 167 13.69 -0.97 -12.31
C ALA A 167 12.42 -0.13 -12.28
N LEU A 168 12.15 0.57 -11.17
CA LEU A 168 11.05 1.53 -11.07
C LEU A 168 11.20 2.63 -12.12
N ALA A 169 12.35 3.31 -12.19
CA ALA A 169 12.60 4.40 -13.14
C ALA A 169 12.38 3.96 -14.59
N ARG A 170 12.80 2.74 -14.97
CA ARG A 170 12.55 2.16 -16.31
C ARG A 170 11.08 1.80 -16.57
N ALA A 171 10.32 1.50 -15.52
CA ALA A 171 8.93 1.07 -15.63
C ALA A 171 7.92 2.24 -15.56
N LEU A 172 8.36 3.43 -15.15
CA LEU A 172 7.49 4.60 -15.07
C LEU A 172 6.93 4.98 -16.45
N PRO A 173 5.62 5.33 -16.53
CA PRO A 173 5.04 5.88 -17.75
C PRO A 173 5.78 7.14 -18.23
N PRO A 174 5.84 7.42 -19.54
CA PRO A 174 6.56 8.55 -20.11
C PRO A 174 6.18 9.92 -19.54
N GLN A 175 4.96 10.07 -19.02
CA GLN A 175 4.51 11.29 -18.36
C GLN A 175 5.42 11.70 -17.19
N HIS A 176 6.05 10.74 -16.51
CA HIS A 176 6.94 10.99 -15.37
C HIS A 176 8.42 11.18 -15.76
N ALA A 177 8.76 11.08 -17.05
CA ALA A 177 10.15 11.12 -17.51
C ALA A 177 10.81 12.51 -17.44
N ALA A 178 10.04 13.59 -17.25
CA ALA A 178 10.55 14.96 -17.21
C ALA A 178 11.01 15.45 -15.81
N GLY A 179 10.87 14.62 -14.77
CA GLY A 179 11.08 15.02 -13.37
C GLY A 179 12.08 14.18 -12.57
N LEU A 180 12.81 13.26 -13.20
CA LEU A 180 13.92 12.48 -12.62
C LEU A 180 15.23 12.87 -13.27
#